data_AF-A0A7S2J7J2-F1
#
_entry.id   AF-A0A7S2J7J2-F1
#
_cell.length_a   1.000
_cell.length_b   1.000
_cell.length_c   1.000
_cell.angle_alpha   90.00
_cell.angle_beta   90.00
_cell.angle_gamma   90.00
#
_symmetry.space_group_name_H-M   'P 1'
#
loop_
_entity.id
_entity.type
_entity.pdbx_description
1 polymer ?
#
loop_
_entity_poly.entity_id
_entity_poly.type
_entity_poly.pdbx_seq_one_letter_code
_entity_poly.pdbx_strand_id
1 'polypeptide(L)'
;TKMGAKDALCKISNMGCGLTDTFAYYDAQSLAETFKKTMAFQPRVIKQNRGSAGEGIWLCWLCSGKYCSTYGEKSLDDDDYIKLMEMNDNHIEYHTVGEFLEFCVNGPGSAKAGNWKSTFPGKYLE
;
A
#
# COMPACT_ATOMS: atom_id res chain seq x y z
N THR A 1 21.26 -5.15 -15.56
CA THR A 1 20.09 -5.01 -14.66
C THR A 1 20.48 -4.12 -13.50
N LYS A 2 20.05 -2.85 -13.49
CA LYS A 2 20.34 -1.96 -12.35
C LYS A 2 19.29 -2.22 -11.28
N MET A 3 19.73 -2.68 -10.11
CA MET A 3 18.88 -2.83 -8.93
C MET A 3 18.39 -1.44 -8.51
N GLY A 4 17.08 -1.24 -8.41
CA GLY A 4 16.53 0.01 -7.90
C GLY A 4 16.75 0.13 -6.39
N ALA A 5 16.76 1.36 -5.85
CA ALA A 5 16.86 1.60 -4.41
C ALA A 5 15.77 0.87 -3.60
N LYS A 6 14.62 0.58 -4.21
CA LYS A 6 13.49 -0.13 -3.59
C LYS A 6 13.68 -1.65 -3.56
N ASP A 7 14.31 -2.23 -4.58
CA ASP A 7 14.68 -3.65 -4.57
C ASP A 7 15.73 -3.92 -3.49
N ALA A 8 16.65 -2.96 -3.26
CA ALA A 8 17.63 -3.05 -2.19
C ALA A 8 16.96 -3.09 -0.80
N LEU A 9 15.91 -2.29 -0.57
CA LEU A 9 15.15 -2.31 0.69
C LEU A 9 14.51 -3.69 0.94
N CYS A 10 13.95 -4.32 -0.09
CA CYS A 10 13.36 -5.65 0.04
C CYS A 10 14.41 -6.73 0.35
N LYS A 11 15.62 -6.59 -0.19
CA LYS A 11 16.73 -7.54 0.03
C LYS A 11 17.34 -7.45 1.43
N ILE A 12 17.24 -6.29 2.09
CA ILE A 12 17.74 -6.12 3.46
C ILE A 12 16.68 -6.43 4.53
N SER A 13 15.48 -6.89 4.16
CA SER A 13 14.36 -7.13 5.08
C SER A 13 14.70 -8.06 6.25
N ASN A 14 15.63 -8.99 6.05
CA ASN A 14 16.11 -9.93 7.06
C ASN A 14 17.39 -9.48 7.80
N MET A 15 17.90 -8.29 7.51
CA MET A 15 19.02 -7.69 8.25
C MET A 15 18.51 -7.04 9.54
N GLY A 16 19.40 -6.76 10.50
CA GLY A 16 18.99 -6.17 11.80
C GLY A 16 18.32 -4.80 11.72
N CYS A 17 18.47 -4.08 10.61
CA CYS A 17 17.79 -2.81 10.33
C CYS A 17 16.62 -2.92 9.33
N GLY A 18 16.35 -4.13 8.83
CA GLY A 18 15.26 -4.41 7.91
C GLY A 18 13.94 -4.63 8.64
N LEU A 19 12.84 -4.45 7.90
CA LEU A 19 11.52 -4.88 8.31
C LEU A 19 11.12 -6.09 7.46
N THR A 20 10.82 -7.20 8.12
CA THR A 20 10.53 -8.49 7.46
C THR A 20 9.26 -8.46 6.62
N ASP A 21 8.40 -7.45 6.80
CA ASP A 21 7.20 -7.21 6.03
C ASP A 21 7.37 -6.16 4.90
N THR A 22 8.61 -5.97 4.43
CA THR A 22 8.96 -5.10 3.29
C THR A 22 8.95 -5.89 1.98
N PHE A 23 8.10 -5.49 1.04
CA PHE A 23 7.91 -6.18 -0.25
C PHE A 23 7.89 -5.23 -1.44
N ALA A 24 8.20 -5.78 -2.62
CA ALA A 24 7.97 -5.18 -3.92
C ALA A 24 6.97 -6.03 -4.70
N TYR A 25 6.06 -5.38 -5.39
CA TYR A 25 4.97 -6.01 -6.14
C TYR A 25 5.13 -5.72 -7.62
N TYR A 26 4.90 -6.74 -8.45
CA TYR A 26 5.03 -6.65 -9.91
C TYR A 26 3.75 -7.10 -10.64
N ASP A 27 2.73 -7.51 -9.88
CA ASP A 27 1.42 -7.93 -10.38
C ASP A 27 0.33 -7.61 -9.34
N ALA A 28 -0.92 -7.56 -9.81
CA ALA A 28 -2.06 -7.16 -8.98
C ALA A 28 -2.37 -8.16 -7.87
N GLN A 29 -2.14 -9.45 -8.12
CA GLN A 29 -2.42 -10.51 -7.15
C GLN A 29 -1.43 -10.43 -5.97
N SER A 30 -0.13 -10.34 -6.25
CA SER A 30 0.90 -10.20 -5.21
C SER A 30 0.73 -8.91 -4.41
N LEU A 31 0.38 -7.81 -5.07
CA LEU A 31 0.02 -6.56 -4.39
C LEU A 31 -1.15 -6.77 -3.42
N ALA A 32 -2.27 -7.32 -3.89
CA ALA A 32 -3.48 -7.47 -3.07
C ALA A 32 -3.26 -8.39 -1.86
N GLU A 33 -2.73 -9.60 -2.10
CA GLU A 33 -2.55 -10.60 -1.05
C GLU A 33 -1.56 -10.14 0.03
N THR A 34 -0.44 -9.56 -0.39
CA THR A 34 0.59 -9.12 0.56
C THR A 34 0.20 -7.81 1.23
N PHE A 35 -0.42 -6.85 0.53
CA PHE A 35 -0.90 -5.63 1.16
C PHE A 35 -1.90 -5.95 2.28
N LYS A 36 -2.88 -6.83 2.05
CA LYS A 36 -3.86 -7.23 3.06
C LYS A 36 -3.23 -7.84 4.32
N LYS A 37 -2.27 -8.76 4.17
CA LYS A 37 -1.57 -9.40 5.30
C LYS A 37 -0.72 -8.41 6.08
N THR A 38 0.00 -7.57 5.35
CA THR A 38 0.92 -6.64 5.96
C THR A 38 0.14 -5.49 6.63
N MET A 39 -0.94 -5.00 6.02
CA MET A 39 -1.82 -3.95 6.59
C MET A 39 -2.53 -4.40 7.86
N ALA A 40 -2.81 -5.71 8.00
CA ALA A 40 -3.31 -6.30 9.24
C ALA A 40 -2.25 -6.34 10.37
N PHE A 41 -0.96 -6.25 10.06
CA PHE A 41 0.15 -6.42 11.02
C PHE A 41 0.65 -5.12 11.64
N GLN A 42 0.75 -4.03 10.86
CA GLN A 42 1.18 -2.72 11.37
C GLN A 42 0.90 -1.59 10.35
N PRO A 43 0.95 -0.31 10.78
CA PRO A 43 0.92 0.82 9.85
C PRO A 43 2.01 0.71 8.79
N ARG A 44 1.77 1.26 7.60
CA ARG A 44 2.71 1.12 6.49
C ARG A 44 2.74 2.30 5.55
N VAL A 45 3.82 2.34 4.79
CA VAL A 45 3.97 3.19 3.62
C VAL A 45 3.85 2.33 2.38
N ILE A 46 2.98 2.71 1.46
CA ILE A 46 2.92 2.12 0.11
C ILE A 46 3.21 3.20 -0.93
N LYS A 47 3.95 2.82 -1.97
CA LYS A 47 4.37 3.72 -3.03
C LYS A 47 4.59 2.96 -4.33
N GLN A 48 4.40 3.64 -5.46
CA GLN A 48 4.76 3.10 -6.77
C GLN A 48 6.27 2.86 -6.91
N ASN A 49 6.70 1.94 -7.77
CA ASN A 49 8.11 1.61 -7.98
C ASN A 49 8.87 2.62 -8.88
N ARG A 50 8.32 3.82 -9.12
CA ARG A 50 8.98 4.93 -9.85
C ARG A 50 9.07 6.22 -9.02
N GLY A 51 9.68 7.27 -9.57
CA GLY A 51 9.75 8.58 -8.91
C GLY A 51 8.36 9.16 -8.74
N SER A 52 8.01 9.61 -7.53
CA SER A 52 6.67 10.11 -7.21
C SER A 52 6.63 11.59 -6.84
N ALA A 53 7.76 12.25 -6.55
CA ALA A 53 7.79 13.61 -6.00
C ALA A 53 6.85 13.84 -4.78
N GLY A 54 6.42 12.77 -4.10
CA GLY A 54 5.43 12.81 -3.01
C GLY A 54 4.06 12.22 -3.39
N GLU A 55 3.71 12.18 -4.67
CA GLU A 55 2.42 11.70 -5.18
C GLU A 55 2.30 10.17 -5.16
N GLY A 56 1.14 9.65 -4.77
CA GLY A 56 0.94 8.20 -4.66
C GLY A 56 1.87 7.54 -3.65
N ILE A 57 2.35 8.29 -2.65
CA ILE A 57 2.97 7.76 -1.44
C ILE A 57 1.96 7.89 -0.32
N TRP A 58 1.46 6.76 0.17
CA TRP A 58 0.44 6.73 1.20
C TRP A 58 0.99 6.21 2.51
N LEU A 59 0.70 6.92 3.59
CA LEU A 59 0.72 6.34 4.93
C LEU A 59 -0.65 5.71 5.20
N CYS A 60 -0.66 4.44 5.60
CA CYS A 60 -1.86 3.63 5.77
C CYS A 60 -2.01 3.19 7.22
N TRP A 61 -3.21 3.37 7.78
CA TRP A 61 -3.59 2.90 9.13
C TRP A 61 -4.93 2.18 9.08
N LEU A 62 -5.15 1.23 10.00
CA LEU A 62 -6.48 0.70 10.22
C LEU A 62 -7.39 1.80 10.78
N CYS A 63 -8.62 1.92 10.28
CA CYS A 63 -9.60 2.82 10.87
C CYS A 63 -10.07 2.33 12.24
N SER A 64 -10.14 1.01 12.41
CA SER A 64 -10.63 0.38 13.63
C SER A 64 -9.98 -0.99 13.84
N GLY A 65 -10.20 -1.58 15.01
CA GLY A 65 -9.61 -2.87 15.36
C GLY A 65 -8.17 -2.76 15.87
N LYS A 66 -7.53 -3.93 15.99
CA LYS A 66 -6.14 -4.05 16.45
C LYS A 66 -5.34 -4.81 15.41
N TYR A 67 -4.12 -4.34 15.19
CA TYR A 67 -3.10 -5.06 14.44
C TYR A 67 -2.86 -6.45 15.05
N CYS A 68 -2.57 -7.44 14.20
CA CYS A 68 -2.14 -8.75 14.65
C CYS A 68 -0.71 -8.69 15.20
N SER A 69 -0.39 -9.60 16.12
CA SER A 69 0.90 -9.61 16.82
C SER A 69 2.03 -10.19 15.99
N THR A 70 1.68 -11.05 15.03
CA THR A 70 2.64 -11.73 14.15
C THR A 70 2.29 -11.45 12.69
N TYR A 71 3.30 -11.17 11.87
CA TYR A 71 3.12 -10.99 10.44
C TYR A 71 2.52 -12.25 9.79
N GLY A 72 1.46 -12.08 9.01
CA GLY A 72 0.75 -13.17 8.33
C GLY A 72 -0.28 -13.90 9.18
N GLU A 73 -0.45 -13.54 10.46
CA GLU A 73 -1.50 -14.09 11.35
C GLU A 73 -2.91 -13.74 10.85
N LYS A 74 -3.06 -12.54 10.27
CA LYS A 74 -4.33 -12.03 9.73
C LYS A 74 -4.14 -11.48 8.32
N SER A 75 -5.24 -11.39 7.60
CA SER A 75 -5.38 -10.69 6.33
C SER A 75 -6.62 -9.83 6.42
N LEU A 76 -6.55 -8.61 5.89
CA LEU A 76 -7.75 -7.78 5.75
C LEU A 76 -8.66 -8.30 4.64
N ASP A 77 -9.95 -8.05 4.79
CA ASP A 77 -10.97 -8.22 3.77
C ASP A 77 -11.11 -6.96 2.91
N ASP A 78 -11.79 -7.06 1.76
CA ASP A 78 -11.97 -5.90 0.87
C ASP A 78 -12.82 -4.80 1.51
N ASP A 79 -13.72 -5.15 2.42
CA ASP A 79 -14.62 -4.23 3.11
C ASP A 79 -13.98 -3.55 4.33
N ASP A 80 -12.78 -3.98 4.75
CA ASP A 80 -12.08 -3.35 5.87
C ASP A 80 -11.73 -1.90 5.52
N TYR A 81 -11.98 -0.99 6.46
CA TYR A 81 -11.73 0.44 6.25
C TYR A 81 -10.33 0.85 6.72
N ILE A 82 -9.63 1.61 5.87
CA ILE A 82 -8.30 2.15 6.13
C ILE A 82 -8.28 3.66 6.01
N LYS A 83 -7.47 4.29 6.87
CA LYS A 83 -7.13 5.70 6.84
C LYS A 83 -5.88 5.85 5.99
N LEU A 84 -5.93 6.73 5.01
CA LEU A 84 -4.87 7.01 4.06
C LEU A 84 -4.46 8.46 4.18
N MET A 85 -3.16 8.75 4.25
CA MET A 85 -2.64 10.11 4.12
C MET A 85 -1.65 10.16 2.96
N GLU A 86 -1.91 11.02 1.97
CA GLU A 86 -0.98 11.21 0.87
C GLU A 86 0.15 12.13 1.31
N MET A 87 1.40 11.73 1.07
CA MET A 87 2.56 12.52 1.50
C MET A 87 2.78 13.82 0.72
N ASN A 88 2.15 13.98 -0.45
CA ASN A 88 2.31 15.17 -1.28
C ASN A 88 1.76 16.44 -0.60
N ASP A 89 0.55 16.37 -0.06
CA ASP A 89 -0.17 17.52 0.51
C ASP A 89 -0.78 17.22 1.90
N ASN A 90 -0.48 16.05 2.46
CA ASN A 90 -0.95 15.55 3.76
C ASN A 90 -2.48 15.45 3.91
N HIS A 91 -3.24 15.45 2.81
CA HIS A 91 -4.67 15.22 2.93
C HIS A 91 -4.94 13.79 3.40
N ILE A 92 -6.07 13.61 4.09
CA ILE A 92 -6.52 12.31 4.60
C ILE A 92 -7.74 11.87 3.81
N GLU A 93 -7.72 10.62 3.37
CA GLU A 93 -8.86 9.92 2.77
C GLU A 93 -9.17 8.65 3.57
N TYR A 94 -10.41 8.17 3.42
CA TYR A 94 -10.88 6.97 4.10
C TYR A 94 -11.58 6.09 3.09
N HIS A 95 -11.01 4.91 2.86
CA HIS A 95 -11.45 3.98 1.81
C HIS A 95 -11.51 2.56 2.36
N THR A 96 -12.29 1.73 1.68
CA THR A 96 -12.15 0.29 1.88
C THR A 96 -10.82 -0.20 1.31
N VAL A 97 -10.32 -1.33 1.80
CA VAL A 97 -9.13 -1.99 1.24
C VAL A 97 -9.34 -2.32 -0.24
N GLY A 98 -10.55 -2.75 -0.62
CA GLY A 98 -10.92 -3.05 -1.99
C GLY A 98 -10.83 -1.82 -2.90
N GLU A 99 -11.42 -0.69 -2.47
CA GLU A 99 -11.33 0.59 -3.20
C GLU A 99 -9.88 1.04 -3.39
N PHE A 100 -9.06 0.94 -2.33
CA PHE A 100 -7.67 1.35 -2.39
C PHE A 100 -6.81 0.46 -3.29
N LEU A 101 -7.00 -0.85 -3.23
CA LEU A 101 -6.30 -1.78 -4.12
C LEU A 101 -6.72 -1.57 -5.58
N GLU A 102 -8.01 -1.34 -5.83
CA GLU A 102 -8.49 -1.00 -7.16
C GLU A 102 -7.88 0.31 -7.69
N PHE A 103 -7.80 1.35 -6.85
CA PHE A 103 -7.10 2.58 -7.19
C PHE A 103 -5.63 2.32 -7.52
N CYS A 104 -4.95 1.50 -6.72
CA CYS A 104 -3.56 1.15 -6.95
C CYS A 104 -3.35 0.38 -8.27
N VAL A 105 -4.30 -0.45 -8.69
CA VAL A 105 -4.15 -1.29 -9.90
C VAL A 105 -4.68 -0.58 -11.15
N ASN A 106 -5.90 -0.04 -11.10
CA ASN A 106 -6.63 0.46 -12.25
C ASN A 106 -6.83 1.99 -12.25
N GLY A 107 -6.54 2.65 -11.13
CA GLY A 107 -6.66 4.10 -10.98
C GLY A 107 -8.08 4.57 -10.64
N PRO A 108 -8.26 5.88 -10.38
CA PRO A 108 -9.52 6.45 -9.88
C PRO A 108 -10.65 6.46 -10.91
N GLY A 109 -10.35 6.21 -12.19
CA GLY A 109 -11.37 6.09 -13.24
C GLY A 109 -12.13 4.75 -13.23
N SER A 110 -11.69 3.77 -12.43
CA SER A 110 -12.41 2.52 -12.26
C SER A 110 -13.67 2.72 -11.41
N ALA A 111 -14.80 2.18 -11.86
CA ALA A 111 -16.06 2.23 -11.11
C ALA A 111 -15.98 1.56 -9.73
N LYS A 112 -14.96 0.72 -9.49
CA LYS A 112 -14.72 0.02 -8.22
C LYS A 112 -13.76 0.76 -7.29
N ALA A 113 -13.10 1.83 -7.74
CA ALA A 113 -12.11 2.54 -6.94
C ALA A 113 -12.75 3.47 -5.89
N GLY A 114 -14.05 3.75 -5.97
CA GLY A 114 -14.68 4.78 -5.15
C GLY A 114 -14.32 6.19 -5.64
N ASN A 115 -14.47 7.19 -4.77
CA ASN A 115 -14.24 8.60 -5.11
C ASN A 115 -12.96 9.12 -4.42
N TRP A 116 -11.99 9.55 -5.20
CA TRP A 116 -10.69 10.02 -4.71
C TRP A 116 -10.57 11.54 -4.76
N LYS A 117 -10.01 12.13 -3.70
CA LYS A 117 -9.54 13.51 -3.69
C LYS A 117 -8.15 13.62 -4.34
N SER A 118 -7.32 12.59 -4.17
CA SER A 118 -5.98 12.54 -4.76
C SER A 118 -6.00 12.82 -6.27
N THR A 119 -5.05 13.65 -6.71
CA THR A 119 -4.80 13.88 -8.14
C THR A 119 -3.85 12.84 -8.74
N PHE A 120 -3.30 11.94 -7.91
CA PHE A 120 -2.41 10.88 -8.38
C PHE A 120 -3.21 9.85 -9.21
N PRO A 121 -2.71 9.41 -10.38
CA PRO A 121 -3.47 8.52 -11.28
C PRO A 121 -3.63 7.07 -10.80
N GLY A 122 -3.08 6.69 -9.65
CA GLY A 122 -3.03 5.29 -9.21
C GLY A 122 -2.09 4.48 -10.09
N LYS A 123 -2.51 3.28 -10.51
CA LYS A 123 -1.82 2.46 -11.54
C LYS A 123 -0.34 2.21 -11.23
N TYR A 124 -0.08 1.61 -10.08
CA TYR A 124 1.24 1.35 -9.50
C TYR A 124 2.07 0.33 -10.31
N LEU A 125 1.38 -0.46 -11.12
CA LEU A 125 1.93 -1.57 -11.90
C LEU A 125 2.19 -1.19 -13.37
N GLU A 126 1.91 0.05 -13.76
CA GLU A 126 2.22 0.62 -15.09
C GLU A 126 3.61 1.28 -15.16
#